data_AF-A0A2V7MA98-F1
#
_entry.id   AF-A0A2V7MA98-F1
#
_cell.length_a   1.000
_cell.length_b   1.000
_cell.length_c   1.000
_cell.angle_alpha   90.00
_cell.angle_beta   90.00
_cell.angle_gamma   90.00
#
_symmetry.space_group_name_H-M   'P 1'
#
loop_
_entity.id
_entity.type
_entity.pdbx_description
1 polymer ?
#
loop_
_entity_poly.entity_id
_entity_poly.type
_entity_poly.pdbx_seq_one_letter_code
_entity_poly.pdbx_strand_id
1 'polypeptide(L)' 'MAERLVDLSHEIEHGMVTYRGLPSPTVSDWLSREASSARYAPGTTFQIGKIELLANTGTYIDAPFHRYEDGRDVAGYA' A
#
# COMPACT_ATOMS: atom_id res chain seq x y z
N MET A 1 9.24 -5.03 -33.43
CA MET A 1 8.39 -5.68 -32.43
C MET A 1 8.44 -4.79 -31.19
N ALA A 2 7.29 -4.38 -30.64
CA ALA A 2 7.30 -3.69 -29.36
C ALA A 2 7.68 -4.68 -28.25
N GLU A 3 8.42 -4.24 -27.25
CA GLU A 3 8.73 -5.06 -26.07
C GLU A 3 7.45 -5.38 -25.29
N ARG A 4 7.33 -6.62 -24.81
CA ARG A 4 6.20 -7.06 -23.99
C ARG A 4 6.53 -6.84 -22.52
N LEU A 5 5.74 -6.04 -21.84
CA LEU A 5 5.76 -5.92 -20.38
C LEU A 5 4.88 -7.02 -19.77
N VAL A 6 5.36 -7.64 -18.70
CA VAL A 6 4.63 -8.69 -17.94
C VAL A 6 4.59 -8.23 -16.48
N ASP A 7 3.39 -8.20 -15.91
CA ASP A 7 3.21 -7.91 -14.48
C ASP A 7 3.58 -9.15 -13.65
N LEU A 8 4.43 -8.94 -12.64
CA LEU A 8 4.90 -9.96 -11.70
C LEU A 8 4.41 -9.67 -10.27
N SER A 9 3.50 -8.72 -10.11
CA SER A 9 2.98 -8.28 -8.82
C SER A 9 1.72 -9.05 -8.45
N HIS A 10 1.59 -9.39 -7.17
CA HIS A 10 0.34 -9.90 -6.62
C HIS A 10 -0.57 -8.74 -6.19
N GLU A 11 -1.88 -8.91 -6.37
CA GLU A 11 -2.87 -7.98 -5.85
C GLU A 11 -2.82 -7.94 -4.31
N ILE A 12 -2.96 -6.73 -3.73
CA ILE A 12 -3.03 -6.54 -2.29
C ILE A 12 -4.49 -6.38 -1.88
N GLU A 13 -4.96 -7.28 -1.04
CA GLU A 13 -6.35 -7.30 -0.59
C GLU A 13 -6.46 -7.07 0.92
N HIS A 14 -7.60 -6.52 1.35
CA HIS A 14 -7.91 -6.40 2.77
C HIS A 14 -7.92 -7.78 3.45
N GLY A 15 -7.19 -7.91 4.54
CA GLY A 15 -7.15 -9.15 5.32
C GLY A 15 -6.35 -10.27 4.66
N MET A 16 -5.66 -10.03 3.54
CA MET A 16 -4.82 -11.06 2.93
C MET A 16 -3.75 -11.53 3.93
N VAL A 17 -3.52 -12.84 3.96
CA VAL A 17 -2.46 -13.42 4.79
C VAL A 17 -1.20 -13.53 3.93
N THR A 18 -0.21 -12.70 4.23
CA THR A 18 1.11 -12.75 3.57
C THR A 18 2.07 -13.64 4.34
N TYR A 19 2.12 -13.49 5.67
CA TYR A 19 2.92 -14.31 6.56
C TYR A 19 2.11 -14.69 7.81
N ARG A 20 2.12 -15.97 8.17
CA ARG A 20 1.36 -16.46 9.32
C ARG A 20 1.88 -15.84 10.62
N GLY A 21 1.01 -15.15 11.34
CA GLY A 21 1.32 -14.51 12.63
C GLY A 21 1.73 -13.04 12.52
N LEU A 22 1.83 -12.48 11.32
CA LEU A 22 1.96 -11.04 11.12
C LEU A 22 0.59 -10.39 10.86
N PRO A 23 0.43 -9.09 11.20
CA PRO A 23 -0.74 -8.31 10.82
C PRO A 23 -1.01 -8.36 9.31
N SER A 24 -2.27 -8.64 8.96
CA SER A 24 -2.76 -8.52 7.58
C SER A 24 -3.03 -7.06 7.20
N PRO A 25 -2.98 -6.71 5.90
CA PRO A 25 -3.29 -5.37 5.43
C PRO A 25 -4.72 -4.95 5.76
N THR A 26 -4.88 -3.71 6.19
CA THR A 26 -6.19 -3.07 6.36
C THR A 26 -6.42 -2.03 5.28
N VAL A 27 -7.45 -2.24 4.45
CA VAL A 27 -7.89 -1.28 3.44
C VAL A 27 -9.25 -0.76 3.89
N SER A 28 -9.37 0.54 4.07
CA SER A 28 -10.59 1.18 4.57
C SER A 28 -10.71 2.61 4.05
N ASP A 29 -11.82 3.29 4.35
CA ASP A 29 -11.95 4.72 4.07
C ASP A 29 -11.42 5.53 5.26
N TRP A 30 -10.49 6.45 5.00
CA TRP A 30 -10.25 7.59 5.89
C TRP A 30 -11.42 8.59 5.80
N LEU A 31 -11.92 8.80 4.58
CA LEU A 31 -13.10 9.60 4.30
C LEU A 31 -13.93 8.91 3.22
N SER A 32 -15.12 8.43 3.58
CA SER A 32 -16.04 7.88 2.60
C SER A 32 -16.61 8.98 1.69
N ARG A 33 -17.07 8.59 0.50
CA ARG A 33 -17.66 9.53 -0.47
C ARG A 33 -18.89 10.23 0.10
N GLU A 34 -19.73 9.48 0.80
CA GLU A 34 -20.96 9.97 1.44
C GLU A 34 -20.60 10.96 2.55
N ALA A 35 -19.65 10.59 3.42
CA ALA A 35 -19.18 11.43 4.51
C ALA A 35 -18.50 12.72 4.02
N SER A 36 -17.89 12.71 2.83
CA SER A 36 -17.24 13.89 2.25
C SER A 36 -18.21 15.05 1.96
N SER A 37 -19.48 14.75 1.68
CA SER A 37 -20.49 15.79 1.39
C SER A 37 -20.70 16.76 2.55
N ALA A 38 -20.45 16.32 3.80
CA ALA A 38 -20.52 17.18 4.98
C ALA A 38 -19.29 18.09 5.15
N ARG A 39 -18.20 17.87 4.39
CA ARG A 39 -16.94 18.62 4.48
C ARG A 39 -16.74 19.59 3.32
N TYR A 40 -17.32 19.31 2.16
CA TYR A 40 -17.10 20.05 0.93
C TYR A 40 -18.36 20.78 0.45
N ALA A 41 -18.19 21.73 -0.46
CA ALA A 41 -19.30 22.48 -1.04
C ALA A 41 -20.30 21.54 -1.76
N PRO A 42 -21.60 21.89 -1.79
CA PRO A 42 -22.61 21.11 -2.48
C PRO A 42 -22.20 20.76 -3.92
N GLY A 43 -22.40 19.49 -4.30
CA GLY A 43 -21.97 18.97 -5.60
C GLY A 43 -20.52 18.50 -5.67
N THR A 44 -19.73 18.66 -4.61
CA THR A 44 -18.33 18.20 -4.55
C THR A 44 -18.18 17.04 -3.55
N THR A 45 -17.69 15.89 -4.01
CA THR A 45 -17.43 14.73 -3.13
C THR A 45 -16.09 14.07 -3.46
N PHE A 46 -15.46 13.50 -2.44
CA PHE A 46 -14.19 12.77 -2.54
C PHE A 46 -14.27 11.49 -1.73
N GLN A 47 -13.54 10.46 -2.15
CA GLN A 47 -13.24 9.31 -1.29
C GLN A 47 -11.73 9.32 -1.05
N ILE A 48 -11.33 9.07 0.19
CA ILE A 48 -9.93 8.98 0.60
C ILE A 48 -9.74 7.63 1.25
N GLY A 49 -9.06 6.73 0.55
CA GLY A 49 -8.67 5.43 1.08
C GLY A 49 -7.55 5.56 2.11
N LYS A 50 -7.57 4.67 3.10
CA LYS A 50 -6.51 4.42 4.07
C LYS A 50 -6.03 2.98 3.87
N ILE A 51 -4.72 2.82 3.77
CA ILE A 51 -4.08 1.51 3.72
C ILE A 51 -3.08 1.44 4.88
N GLU A 52 -3.25 0.45 5.74
CA GLU A 52 -2.29 0.08 6.79
C GLU A 52 -1.72 -1.29 6.42
N LEU A 53 -0.40 -1.36 6.22
CA LEU A 53 0.28 -2.58 5.81
C LEU A 53 1.69 -2.64 6.42
N LEU A 54 2.21 -3.86 6.58
CA LEU A 54 3.64 -4.06 6.75
C LEU A 54 4.33 -3.92 5.39
N ALA A 55 5.53 -3.35 5.36
CA ALA A 55 6.28 -3.16 4.10
C ALA A 55 6.54 -4.49 3.35
N ASN A 56 6.65 -5.60 4.09
CA ASN A 56 6.84 -6.95 3.57
C ASN A 56 5.49 -7.63 3.22
N THR A 57 4.60 -6.93 2.51
CA THR A 57 3.28 -7.43 2.09
C THR A 57 3.24 -7.61 0.58
N GLY A 58 2.76 -8.77 0.11
CA GLY A 58 2.57 -9.02 -1.32
C GLY A 58 3.91 -9.19 -2.06
N THR A 59 4.03 -8.57 -3.23
CA THR A 59 5.30 -8.51 -3.97
C THR A 59 6.05 -7.25 -3.54
N TYR A 60 7.20 -7.41 -2.89
CA TYR A 60 7.95 -6.31 -2.25
C TYR A 60 9.45 -6.41 -2.51
N ILE A 61 10.20 -5.38 -2.12
CA ILE A 61 11.66 -5.35 -2.12
C ILE A 61 12.17 -5.13 -0.69
N ASP A 62 13.32 -5.72 -0.37
CA ASP A 62 14.06 -5.43 0.86
C ASP A 62 15.31 -4.59 0.54
N ALA A 63 15.60 -3.64 1.43
CA ALA A 63 16.86 -2.90 1.45
C ALA A 63 17.76 -3.44 2.58
N PRO A 64 19.10 -3.21 2.56
CA PRO A 64 20.00 -3.60 3.64
C PRO A 64 19.51 -3.21 5.03
N PHE A 65 18.87 -2.03 5.16
CA PHE A 65 18.30 -1.57 6.43
C PHE A 65 17.29 -2.53 7.06
N HIS A 66 16.59 -3.35 6.26
CA HIS A 66 15.68 -4.38 6.78
C HIS A 66 16.38 -5.36 7.74
N ARG A 67 17.66 -5.67 7.48
CA ARG A 67 18.44 -6.62 8.27
C ARG A 67 19.54 -5.97 9.11
N TYR A 68 20.18 -4.92 8.60
CA TYR A 68 21.37 -4.28 9.16
C TYR A 68 21.04 -2.84 9.53
N GLU A 69 21.16 -2.49 10.82
CA GLU A 69 20.73 -1.17 11.34
C GLU A 69 21.45 0.02 10.69
N ASP A 70 22.70 -0.15 10.25
CA ASP A 70 23.46 0.88 9.54
C ASP A 70 23.33 0.77 8.00
N GLY A 71 22.49 -0.14 7.51
CA GLY A 71 22.25 -0.36 6.10
C GLY A 71 21.48 0.79 5.45
N ARG A 72 21.66 0.97 4.13
CA ARG A 72 20.83 1.90 3.36
C ARG A 72 19.37 1.42 3.31
N ASP A 73 18.44 2.36 3.41
CA ASP A 73 17.02 2.12 3.19
C ASP A 73 16.66 2.14 1.69
N VAL A 74 15.37 1.99 1.37
CA VAL A 74 14.88 2.02 -0.01
C VAL A 74 15.16 3.36 -0.69
N ALA A 75 15.12 4.49 0.04
CA ALA A 75 15.41 5.81 -0.52
C ALA A 75 16.91 6.00 -0.84
N GLY A 76 17.78 5.16 -0.28
CA GLY A 76 19.21 5.14 -0.54
C GLY A 76 19.63 4.51 -1.88
N TYR A 77 18.69 3.96 -2.67
CA TYR A 77 18.92 3.54 -4.06
C TYR A 77 18.67 4.72 -5.00
N ALA A 78 19.74 5.46 -5.31
CA ALA A 78 19.75 6.53 -6.32
C ALA A 78 20.53 6.07 -7.56
#